data_AF-J9F2J5-F1
#
_entry.id   AF-J9F2J5-F1
#
_cell.length_a   1.000
_cell.length_b   1.000
_cell.length_c   1.000
_cell.angle_alpha   90.00
_cell.angle_beta   90.00
_cell.angle_gamma   90.00
#
_symmetry.space_group_name_H-M   'P 1'
#
loop_
_entity.id
_entity.type
_entity.pdbx_description
1 polymer ?
#
loop_
_entity_poly.entity_id
_entity_poly.type
_entity_poly.pdbx_seq_one_letter_code
_entity_poly.pdbx_strand_id
1 'polypeptide(L)' 'MPGNGYVPPCYVQELLQAAGIPLVEEFVSDKKVEVVAFASRCGFPVVAKVVGPVHKSDVGGVVLNIESGQH' A
#
# COMPACT_ATOMS: atom_id res chain seq x y z
N MET A 1 -25.52 -0.16 11.18
CA MET A 1 -24.18 -0.74 11.00
C MET A 1 -24.19 -1.49 9.67
N PRO A 2 -23.25 -1.26 8.73
CA PRO A 2 -23.23 -2.01 7.48
C PRO A 2 -23.04 -3.51 7.76
N GLY A 3 -23.81 -4.36 7.09
CA GLY A 3 -24.20 -5.70 7.57
C GLY A 3 -23.14 -6.82 7.60
N ASN A 4 -21.85 -6.55 7.37
CA ASN A 4 -20.81 -7.59 7.35
C ASN A 4 -19.57 -7.28 8.20
N GLY A 5 -19.54 -6.15 8.92
CA GLY A 5 -18.40 -5.76 9.75
C GLY A 5 -17.12 -5.36 8.99
N TYR A 6 -17.15 -5.30 7.66
CA TYR A 6 -16.02 -4.84 6.86
C TYR A 6 -15.87 -3.32 6.95
N VAL A 7 -14.67 -2.86 7.30
CA VAL A 7 -14.31 -1.44 7.35
C VAL A 7 -13.41 -1.12 6.16
N PRO A 8 -13.79 -0.19 5.28
CA PRO A 8 -12.94 0.25 4.17
C PRO A 8 -11.57 0.76 4.64
N PRO A 9 -10.49 0.55 3.85
CA PRO A 9 -9.13 0.92 4.26
C PRO A 9 -8.94 2.36 4.70
N CYS A 10 -9.62 3.33 4.08
CA CYS A 10 -9.53 4.74 4.45
C CYS A 10 -9.97 4.99 5.91
N TYR A 11 -11.09 4.39 6.33
CA TYR A 11 -11.56 4.53 7.71
C TYR A 11 -10.66 3.80 8.72
N VAL A 12 -10.01 2.71 8.31
CA VAL A 12 -9.01 2.04 9.15
C VAL A 12 -7.80 2.96 9.36
N GLN A 13 -7.33 3.64 8.31
CA GLN A 13 -6.21 4.58 8.42
C GLN A 13 -6.55 5.76 9.32
N GLU A 14 -7.71 6.38 9.12
CA GLU A 14 -8.20 7.47 9.96
C GLU A 14 -8.28 7.04 11.44
N LEU A 15 -8.79 5.83 11.70
CA LEU A 15 -8.90 5.29 13.06
C LEU A 15 -7.52 5.09 13.70
N LEU A 16 -6.56 4.50 12.98
CA LEU A 16 -5.21 4.25 13.49
C LEU A 16 -4.47 5.57 13.76
N GLN A 17 -4.64 6.56 12.88
CA GLN A 17 -4.10 7.92 13.09
C GLN A 17 -4.70 8.60 14.30
N ALA A 18 -6.03 8.55 14.47
CA ALA A 18 -6.72 9.11 15.62
C ALA A 18 -6.29 8.44 16.95
N ALA A 19 -5.89 7.17 16.89
CA ALA A 19 -5.33 6.43 18.01
C ALA A 19 -3.83 6.71 18.28
N GLY A 20 -3.18 7.55 17.47
CA GLY A 20 -1.75 7.85 17.58
C GLY A 20 -0.83 6.72 17.12
N ILE A 21 -1.35 5.75 16.35
CA ILE A 21 -0.56 4.65 15.80
C ILE A 21 0.13 5.13 14.52
N PRO A 22 1.47 5.09 14.43
CA PRO A 22 2.18 5.54 13.24
C PRO A 22 1.88 4.63 12.04
N LEU A 23 1.66 5.23 10.88
CA LEU A 23 1.44 4.54 9.62
C LEU A 23 2.58 4.83 8.65
N VAL A 24 2.91 3.83 7.85
CA VAL A 24 3.77 4.01 6.67
C VAL A 24 2.97 4.71 5.58
N GLU A 25 3.63 5.62 4.85
CA GLU A 25 3.03 6.25 3.67
C GLU A 25 2.76 5.18 2.59
N GLU A 26 1.59 5.27 1.96
CA GLU A 26 1.22 4.41 0.84
C GLU A 26 0.68 5.25 -0.32
N PHE A 27 0.85 4.71 -1.52
CA PHE A 27 0.37 5.32 -2.75
C PHE A 27 -0.17 4.25 -3.69
N VAL A 28 -1.31 4.55 -4.30
CA VAL A 28 -1.99 3.67 -5.24
C VAL A 28 -2.18 4.43 -6.54
N SER A 29 -1.66 3.88 -7.63
CA SER A 29 -1.85 4.38 -8.98
C SER A 29 -1.71 3.23 -9.97
N ASP A 30 -2.41 3.34 -11.09
CA ASP A 30 -2.24 2.45 -12.25
C ASP A 30 -1.14 2.94 -13.21
N LYS A 31 -0.50 4.09 -12.92
CA LYS A 31 0.56 4.67 -13.74
C LYS A 31 1.93 4.42 -13.14
N LYS A 32 2.76 3.69 -13.90
CA LYS A 32 4.16 3.40 -13.51
C LYS A 32 4.96 4.65 -13.12
N VAL A 33 4.81 5.75 -13.86
CA VAL A 33 5.56 6.99 -13.60
C VAL A 33 5.25 7.56 -12.21
N GLU A 34 3.98 7.56 -11.82
CA GLU A 34 3.56 8.08 -10.51
C GLU A 34 4.06 7.18 -9.37
N VAL A 35 4.02 5.85 -9.56
CA VAL A 35 4.51 4.87 -8.57
C VAL A 35 6.03 4.98 -8.38
N VAL A 36 6.81 5.09 -9.46
CA VAL A 36 8.28 5.24 -9.37
C VAL A 36 8.64 6.58 -8.72
N ALA A 37 7.92 7.65 -9.05
CA ALA A 37 8.11 8.95 -8.41
C ALA A 37 7.81 8.89 -6.92
N PHE A 38 6.74 8.19 -6.50
CA PHE A 38 6.43 7.97 -5.09
C PHE A 38 7.53 7.17 -4.37
N ALA A 39 7.93 6.02 -4.92
CA ALA A 39 9.00 5.20 -4.34
C ALA A 39 10.31 5.98 -4.15
N SER A 40 10.67 6.82 -5.13
CA SER A 40 11.86 7.67 -5.05
C SER A 40 11.78 8.72 -3.94
N ARG A 41 10.58 9.23 -3.63
CA ARG A 41 10.37 10.17 -2.51
C ARG A 41 10.37 9.48 -1.15
N CYS A 42 9.79 8.29 -1.06
CA CYS A 42 9.79 7.51 0.19
C CYS A 42 11.17 6.94 0.54
N GLY A 43 12.03 6.73 -0.46
CA GLY A 43 13.31 6.06 -0.32
C GLY A 43 13.17 4.54 -0.41
N PHE A 44 14.29 3.87 -0.71
CA PHE A 44 14.36 2.43 -0.87
C PHE A 44 14.99 1.77 0.38
N PRO A 45 14.67 0.49 0.68
CA PRO A 45 13.83 -0.42 -0.10
C PRO A 45 12.31 -0.18 0.09
N VAL A 46 11.53 -0.42 -0.96
CA VAL A 46 10.05 -0.36 -0.92
C VAL A 46 9.40 -1.72 -1.17
N VAL A 47 8.10 -1.79 -0.84
CA VAL A 47 7.22 -2.92 -1.17
C VAL A 47 6.15 -2.46 -2.15
N ALA A 48 5.95 -3.20 -3.24
CA ALA A 48 4.85 -2.98 -4.16
C ALA A 48 3.83 -4.11 -4.05
N LYS A 49 2.54 -3.77 -4.05
CA LYS A 49 1.44 -4.75 -4.08
C LYS A 49 0.34 -4.33 -5.05
N VAL A 50 -0.26 -5.28 -5.75
CA VAL A 50 -1.41 -5.01 -6.61
C VAL A 50 -2.68 -4.74 -5.78
N VAL A 51 -3.59 -3.97 -6.36
CA VAL A 51 -4.97 -3.87 -5.86
C VAL A 51 -5.73 -5.06 -6.44
N GLY A 52 -6.19 -5.97 -5.59
CA GLY A 52 -6.73 -7.27 -6.00
C GLY A 52 -7.28 -8.06 -4.82
N PRO A 53 -7.65 -9.34 -5.00
CA PRO A 53 -8.28 -10.16 -3.95
C PRO A 53 -7.42 -10.21 -2.68
N VAL A 54 -8.06 -10.53 -1.55
CA VAL A 54 -7.49 -10.44 -0.20
C VAL A 54 -6.12 -11.15 -0.06
N HIS A 55 -5.86 -12.20 -0.85
CA HIS A 55 -4.62 -12.99 -0.84
C HIS A 55 -3.61 -12.61 -1.94
N LYS A 56 -3.16 -11.35 -1.97
CA LYS A 56 -2.25 -10.82 -3.01
C LYS A 56 -0.96 -11.62 -3.18
N SER A 57 -0.40 -12.14 -2.09
CA SER A 57 0.85 -12.93 -2.14
C SER A 57 0.67 -14.25 -2.89
N ASP A 58 -0.49 -14.90 -2.73
CA ASP A 58 -0.78 -16.22 -3.32
C ASP A 58 -0.83 -16.17 -4.85
N VAL A 59 -1.04 -14.97 -5.40
CA VAL A 59 -1.06 -14.71 -6.85
C VAL A 59 0.21 -13.98 -7.35
N GLY A 60 1.26 -13.89 -6.52
CA GLY A 60 2.49 -13.15 -6.87
C GLY A 60 2.30 -11.63 -6.97
N GLY A 61 1.22 -11.10 -6.40
CA GLY A 61 0.85 -9.69 -6.42
C GLY A 61 1.57 -8.83 -5.37
N VAL A 62 2.65 -9.33 -4.76
CA VAL A 62 3.50 -8.62 -3.80
C VAL A 62 4.96 -8.81 -4.18
N VAL A 63 5.70 -7.72 -4.29
CA VAL A 63 7.15 -7.69 -4.50
C VAL A 63 7.79 -6.95 -3.33
N LEU A 64 8.71 -7.61 -2.64
CA LEU A 64 9.46 -7.07 -1.51
C LEU A 64 10.85 -6.64 -1.97
N ASN A 65 11.52 -5.84 -1.14
CA ASN A 65 12.92 -5.45 -1.31
C ASN A 65 13.22 -4.82 -2.67
N ILE A 66 12.34 -3.97 -3.17
CA ILE A 66 12.63 -3.18 -4.38
C ILE A 66 13.69 -2.15 -3.99
N GLU A 67 14.90 -2.30 -4.52
CA GLU A 67 16.06 -1.49 -4.10
C GLU A 67 16.29 -0.25 -4.98
N SER A 68 15.65 -0.16 -6.15
CA SER A 68 15.80 0.97 -7.06
C SER A 68 14.60 1.15 -8.00
N GLY A 69 14.52 2.29 -8.68
CA GLY A 69 13.49 2.52 -9.70
C GLY A 69 13.64 1.69 -10.99
N GLN A 70 14.75 0.96 -11.14
CA GLN A 70 15.03 0.06 -12.27
C GLN A 70 14.85 -1.42 -11.92
N HIS A 71 14.70 -1.75 -10.62
CA HIS A 71 14.49 -3.11 -10.11
C HIS A 71 13.22 -3.75 -10.68
#